data_AF-A0A7X8LRG2-F1
#
_entry.id   AF-A0A7X8LRG2-F1
#
_cell.length_a   1.000
_cell.length_b   1.000
_cell.length_c   1.000
_cell.angle_alpha   90.00
_cell.angle_beta   90.00
_cell.angle_gamma   90.00
#
_symmetry.space_group_name_H-M   'P 1'
#
loop_
_entity.id
_entity.type
_entity.pdbx_description
1 polymer ?
#
loop_
_entity_poly.entity_id
_entity_poly.type
_entity_poly.pdbx_seq_one_letter_code
_entity_poly.pdbx_strand_id
1 'polypeptide(L)'
;MFLTDAQLKAEIEKCEYCAEKPCKAACPADCSPADFIMAAKNMEKSDFKRAAALIMGSNPLGGVCGAVCPDKHCKAACVHAKFDAAVNIPAVQATI
;
A
#
# COMPACT_ATOMS: atom_id res chain seq x y z
N MET A 1 -1.52 4.74 15.24
CA MET A 1 -0.88 4.59 13.92
C MET A 1 -0.45 3.14 13.80
N PHE A 2 -0.77 2.46 12.70
CA PHE A 2 -0.54 1.01 12.56
C PHE A 2 0.95 0.66 12.45
N LEU A 3 1.71 1.53 11.79
CA LEU A 3 3.17 1.49 11.70
C LEU A 3 3.77 2.74 12.35
N THR A 4 4.98 2.62 12.91
CA THR A 4 5.82 3.79 13.22
C THR A 4 6.43 4.35 11.95
N ASP A 5 6.94 5.58 11.97
CA ASP A 5 7.61 6.20 10.80
C ASP A 5 8.75 5.32 10.27
N ALA A 6 9.52 4.70 11.16
CA ALA A 6 10.61 3.79 10.78
C ALA A 6 10.08 2.52 10.08
N GLN A 7 8.99 1.94 10.58
CA GLN A 7 8.36 0.77 9.96
C GLN A 7 7.70 1.11 8.62
N LEU A 8 7.01 2.25 8.53
CA LEU A 8 6.42 2.74 7.30
C LEU A 8 7.50 2.96 6.24
N LYS A 9 8.61 3.60 6.61
CA LYS A 9 9.76 3.80 5.72
C LYS A 9 10.28 2.48 5.18
N ALA A 10 10.47 1.48 6.04
CA ALA A 10 10.96 0.17 5.63
C ALA A 10 10.01 -0.53 4.64
N GLU A 11 8.69 -0.45 4.85
CA GLU A 11 7.70 -1.02 3.92
C GLU A 11 7.64 -0.27 2.58
N ILE A 12 7.81 1.06 2.60
CA ILE A 12 7.90 1.88 1.39
C ILE A 12 9.15 1.52 0.58
N GLU A 13 10.30 1.41 1.25
CA GLU A 13 11.59 1.05 0.62
C GLU A 13 11.60 -0.39 0.09
N LYS A 14 10.83 -1.30 0.71
CA LYS A 14 10.65 -2.68 0.24
C LYS A 14 9.83 -2.76 -1.06
N CYS A 15 9.01 -1.76 -1.37
CA CYS A 15 8.16 -1.83 -2.55
C CYS A 15 8.95 -1.58 -3.85
N GLU A 16 8.96 -2.57 -4.73
CA GLU A 16 9.64 -2.50 -6.05
C GLU A 16 8.90 -1.67 -7.11
N TYR A 17 7.76 -1.07 -6.78
CA TYR A 17 6.94 -0.28 -7.70
C TYR A 17 6.69 -0.98 -9.06
N CYS A 18 6.35 -2.27 -8.99
CA CYS A 18 6.29 -3.17 -10.15
C CYS A 18 5.48 -2.59 -11.31
N ALA A 19 6.03 -2.63 -12.54
CA ALA A 19 5.37 -2.10 -13.73
C ALA A 19 4.01 -2.76 -14.02
N GLU A 20 3.92 -4.09 -13.87
CA GLU A 20 2.69 -4.87 -14.10
C GLU A 20 1.68 -4.76 -12.94
N LYS A 21 2.09 -4.20 -11.79
CA LYS A 21 1.23 -3.95 -10.62
C LYS A 21 0.32 -5.14 -10.25
N PRO A 22 0.85 -6.36 -10.00
CA PRO A 22 0.01 -7.52 -9.66
C PRO A 22 -0.83 -7.29 -8.39
N CYS A 23 -0.34 -6.47 -7.47
CA CYS A 23 -1.09 -6.05 -6.28
C CYS A 23 -2.35 -5.22 -6.59
N LYS A 24 -2.36 -4.44 -7.68
CA LYS A 24 -3.54 -3.71 -8.16
C LYS A 24 -4.58 -4.69 -8.72
N ALA A 25 -4.15 -5.59 -9.62
CA ALA A 25 -5.04 -6.57 -10.24
C ALA A 25 -5.74 -7.48 -9.22
N ALA A 26 -5.10 -7.75 -8.08
CA ALA A 26 -5.69 -8.53 -7.00
C ALA A 26 -6.58 -7.73 -6.03
N CYS A 27 -6.58 -6.40 -6.11
CA CYS A 27 -7.39 -5.54 -5.25
C CYS A 27 -8.84 -5.48 -5.76
N PRO A 28 -9.86 -5.86 -4.96
CA PRO A 28 -11.26 -5.83 -5.41
C PRO A 28 -11.80 -4.41 -5.67
N ALA A 29 -11.14 -3.38 -5.15
CA ALA A 29 -11.50 -1.98 -5.36
C ALA A 29 -10.72 -1.30 -6.50
N ASP A 30 -9.92 -2.06 -7.25
CA ASP A 30 -8.99 -1.53 -8.27
C ASP A 30 -8.05 -0.40 -7.76
N CYS A 31 -7.82 -0.37 -6.44
CA CYS A 31 -6.85 0.52 -5.84
C CYS A 31 -5.44 0.00 -6.16
N SER A 32 -4.50 0.92 -6.40
CA SER A 32 -3.13 0.59 -6.80
C SER A 32 -2.13 0.79 -5.67
N PRO A 33 -1.73 -0.27 -4.92
CA PRO A 33 -0.69 -0.19 -3.91
C PRO A 33 0.62 0.37 -4.42
N ALA A 34 1.07 -0.04 -5.60
CA ALA A 34 2.30 0.46 -6.19
C ALA A 34 2.27 1.99 -6.33
N ASP A 35 1.14 2.58 -6.76
CA ASP A 35 1.05 4.01 -7.02
C ASP A 35 0.93 4.83 -5.73
N PHE A 36 0.11 4.40 -4.76
CA PHE A 36 -0.01 5.17 -3.51
C PHE A 36 1.24 5.03 -2.62
N ILE A 37 1.93 3.88 -2.64
CA ILE A 37 3.20 3.71 -1.93
C ILE A 37 4.28 4.55 -2.61
N MET A 38 4.30 4.62 -3.95
CA MET A 38 5.22 5.49 -4.68
C MET A 38 4.97 6.97 -4.37
N ALA A 39 3.71 7.38 -4.27
CA ALA A 39 3.36 8.74 -3.90
C ALA A 39 3.84 9.12 -2.49
N ALA A 40 3.99 8.14 -1.59
CA ALA A 40 4.48 8.34 -0.22
C ALA A 40 6.02 8.24 -0.07
N LYS A 41 6.77 8.05 -1.17
CA LYS A 41 8.19 7.68 -1.16
C LYS A 41 9.09 8.60 -0.33
N ASN A 42 8.87 9.92 -0.34
CA ASN A 42 9.72 10.85 0.41
C ASN A 42 9.24 11.11 1.84
N MET A 43 8.12 10.49 2.25
CA MET A 43 7.52 10.63 3.58
C MET A 43 7.20 12.07 4.02
N GLU A 44 6.86 12.93 3.07
CA GLU A 44 6.40 14.29 3.37
C GLU A 44 4.89 14.34 3.62
N LYS A 45 4.41 15.35 4.37
CA LYS A 45 2.97 15.53 4.61
C LYS A 45 2.16 15.72 3.32
N SER A 46 2.75 16.37 2.32
CA SER A 46 2.20 16.54 0.96
C SER A 46 2.07 15.20 0.23
N ASP A 47 3.08 14.35 0.35
CA ASP A 47 3.14 13.02 -0.26
C ASP A 47 2.07 12.09 0.32
N PHE A 48 1.89 12.09 1.65
CA PHE A 48 0.81 11.34 2.29
C PHE A 48 -0.58 11.80 1.86
N LYS A 49 -0.80 13.12 1.71
CA LYS A 49 -2.06 13.64 1.17
C LYS A 49 -2.31 13.16 -0.27
N ARG A 50 -1.27 13.12 -1.11
CA ARG A 50 -1.36 12.61 -2.47
C ARG A 50 -1.66 11.11 -2.49
N ALA A 51 -1.00 10.32 -1.65
CA ALA A 51 -1.25 8.90 -1.49
C ALA A 51 -2.67 8.61 -1.01
N ALA A 52 -3.15 9.35 0.01
CA ALA A 52 -4.52 9.28 0.50
C ALA A 52 -5.54 9.62 -0.59
N ALA A 53 -5.29 10.64 -1.42
CA ALA A 53 -6.15 10.98 -2.55
C ALA A 53 -6.25 9.84 -3.59
N LEU A 54 -5.14 9.15 -3.87
CA LEU A 54 -5.14 7.97 -4.74
C LEU A 54 -5.96 6.82 -4.14
N ILE A 55 -5.79 6.54 -2.84
CA ILE A 55 -6.55 5.50 -2.14
C ILE A 55 -8.05 5.83 -2.15
N MET A 56 -8.41 7.05 -1.73
CA MET A 56 -9.81 7.49 -1.59
C MET A 56 -10.51 7.68 -2.93
N GLY A 57 -9.76 7.98 -4.00
CA GLY A 57 -10.29 8.05 -5.36
C GLY A 57 -10.80 6.70 -5.89
N SER A 58 -10.19 5.59 -5.46
CA SER A 58 -10.65 4.23 -5.77
C SER A 58 -11.61 3.66 -4.72
N ASN A 59 -11.35 3.94 -3.44
CA ASN A 59 -12.13 3.42 -2.32
C ASN A 59 -12.30 4.48 -1.21
N PRO A 60 -13.49 5.07 -1.02
CA PRO A 60 -13.72 6.10 0.01
C PRO A 60 -13.54 5.58 1.44
N LEU A 61 -13.53 4.26 1.65
CA LEU A 61 -13.26 3.61 2.95
C LEU A 61 -11.80 3.15 3.07
N GLY A 62 -10.85 3.91 2.49
CA GLY A 62 -9.43 3.59 2.44
C GLY A 62 -8.81 3.18 3.78
N GLY A 63 -9.02 3.97 4.83
CA GLY A 63 -8.48 3.67 6.17
C GLY A 63 -9.07 2.41 6.80
N VAL A 64 -10.39 2.21 6.67
CA VAL A 64 -11.05 0.97 7.14
C VAL A 64 -10.54 -0.23 6.37
N CYS A 65 -10.44 -0.12 5.05
CA CYS A 65 -9.88 -1.17 4.20
C CYS A 65 -8.44 -1.51 4.60
N GLY A 66 -7.57 -0.52 4.85
CA GLY A 66 -6.22 -0.79 5.36
C GLY A 66 -6.22 -1.57 6.68
N ALA A 67 -7.17 -1.26 7.57
CA ALA A 67 -7.26 -1.90 8.89
C ALA A 67 -7.80 -3.35 8.85
N VAL A 68 -8.66 -3.68 7.88
CA VAL A 68 -9.43 -4.95 7.91
C VAL A 68 -9.27 -5.82 6.65
N CYS A 69 -8.59 -5.33 5.61
CA CYS A 69 -8.46 -6.08 4.36
C CYS A 69 -7.68 -7.40 4.62
N PRO A 70 -8.21 -8.55 4.18
CA PRO A 70 -7.55 -9.83 4.40
C PRO A 70 -6.33 -9.99 3.50
N ASP A 71 -5.36 -10.78 3.98
CA ASP A 71 -4.07 -11.03 3.31
C ASP A 71 -4.16 -11.72 1.93
N LYS A 72 -5.35 -12.22 1.54
CA LYS A 72 -5.59 -12.98 0.31
C LYS A 72 -5.65 -12.16 -1.00
N HIS A 73 -5.52 -10.83 -0.93
CA HIS A 73 -5.62 -9.93 -2.09
C HIS A 73 -4.25 -9.38 -2.51
N CYS A 74 -4.05 -8.07 -2.43
CA CYS A 74 -2.84 -7.38 -2.86
C CYS A 74 -1.55 -7.91 -2.21
N LYS A 75 -1.63 -8.36 -0.95
CA LYS A 75 -0.51 -8.96 -0.22
C LYS A 75 -0.13 -10.33 -0.80
N ALA A 76 -1.10 -11.20 -1.07
CA ALA A 76 -0.87 -12.50 -1.72
C ALA A 76 -0.32 -12.37 -3.16
N ALA A 77 -0.68 -11.30 -3.87
CA ALA A 77 -0.21 -11.04 -5.22
C ALA A 77 1.11 -10.25 -5.29
N CYS A 78 1.64 -9.78 -4.17
CA CYS A 78 2.92 -9.06 -4.12
C CYS A 78 4.05 -9.97 -4.61
N VAL A 79 4.97 -9.45 -5.43
CA VAL A 79 6.10 -10.23 -5.95
C VAL A 79 6.97 -10.81 -4.82
N HIS A 80 7.17 -10.06 -3.74
CA HIS A 80 7.89 -10.50 -2.54
C HIS A 80 7.23 -11.66 -1.80
N ALA A 81 5.93 -11.91 -1.99
CA ALA A 81 5.22 -13.01 -1.32
C ALA A 81 5.83 -14.39 -1.65
N LYS A 82 6.55 -14.52 -2.77
CA LYS A 82 7.20 -15.75 -3.22
C LYS A 82 8.70 -15.80 -2.94
N PHE A 83 9.31 -14.71 -2.45
CA PHE A 83 10.76 -14.62 -2.25
C PHE A 83 11.12 -14.55 -0.76
N ASP A 84 10.59 -13.56 -0.06
CA ASP A 84 10.84 -13.34 1.36
C ASP A 84 9.51 -13.16 2.10
N ALA A 85 8.94 -11.96 2.11
CA ALA A 85 7.67 -11.65 2.72
C ALA A 85 7.05 -10.48 1.96
N ALA A 86 5.77 -10.56 1.62
CA ALA A 86 5.07 -9.47 0.96
C ALA A 86 5.22 -8.14 1.72
N VAL A 87 5.21 -7.02 0.98
CA VAL A 87 4.99 -5.69 1.57
C VAL A 87 3.70 -5.73 2.37
N ASN A 88 3.69 -5.15 3.57
CA ASN A 88 2.52 -5.06 4.43
C ASN A 88 1.57 -3.95 3.96
N ILE A 89 1.05 -4.12 2.74
CA ILE A 89 0.20 -3.17 2.03
C ILE A 89 -1.00 -2.69 2.87
N PRO A 90 -1.75 -3.56 3.58
CA PRO A 90 -2.86 -3.09 4.42
C PRO A 90 -2.39 -2.13 5.52
N ALA A 91 -1.28 -2.46 6.21
CA ALA A 91 -0.75 -1.60 7.27
C ALA A 91 -0.20 -0.26 6.73
N VAL A 92 0.41 -0.26 5.54
CA VAL A 92 0.81 0.98 4.86
C VAL A 92 -0.42 1.82 4.53
N GLN A 93 -1.44 1.24 3.92
CA GLN A 93 -2.69 1.94 3.58
C GLN A 93 -3.43 2.47 4.82
N ALA A 94 -3.36 1.77 5.95
CA ALA A 94 -3.99 2.20 7.20
C ALA A 94 -3.18 3.29 7.94
N THR A 95 -1.90 3.45 7.60
CA THR A 95 -0.99 4.43 8.19
C THR A 95 -1.01 5.75 7.43
N ILE A 96 -1.22 5.70 6.11
CA ILE A 96 -1.41 6.85 5.20
C ILE A 96 -2.81 7.46 5.41
#